data_AF-A0A5C6ZXZ4-F1
#
_entry.id   AF-A0A5C6ZXZ4-F1
#
_cell.length_a   1.000
_cell.length_b   1.000
_cell.length_c   1.000
_cell.angle_alpha   90.00
_cell.angle_beta   90.00
_cell.angle_gamma   90.00
#
_symmetry.space_group_name_H-M   'P 1'
#
loop_
_entity.id
_entity.type
_entity.pdbx_description
1 polymer ?
#
loop_
_entity_poly.entity_id
_entity_poly.type
_entity_poly.pdbx_seq_one_letter_code
_entity_poly.pdbx_strand_id
1 'polypeptide(L)' 'MTPWKEEPLVSINDHPAFWKVFAGFHMESLDTTYSVGGGAKAMLRNELVIWSWDQAAEPAALS' A
#
# COMPACT_ATOMS: atom_id res chain seq x y z
N MET A 1 26.69 -2.34 7.83
CA MET A 1 25.58 -2.39 6.86
C MET A 1 25.20 -0.96 6.58
N THR A 2 25.38 -0.48 5.35
CA THR A 2 25.09 0.92 4.99
C THR A 2 23.57 1.10 4.88
N PRO A 3 22.98 2.17 5.43
CA PRO A 3 21.55 2.41 5.27
C PRO A 3 21.21 2.58 3.78
N TRP A 4 20.02 2.12 3.40
CA TRP A 4 19.47 2.37 2.07
C TRP A 4 19.30 3.88 1.87
N LYS A 5 19.57 4.37 0.67
CA LYS A 5 19.47 5.80 0.34
C LYS A 5 18.02 6.25 0.12
N GLU A 6 17.17 5.33 -0.31
CA GLU A 6 15.79 5.62 -0.73
C GLU A 6 14.79 4.96 0.23
N GLU A 7 13.62 5.59 0.37
CA GLU A 7 12.48 5.12 1.16
C GLU A 7 11.37 4.64 0.21
N PRO A 8 11.26 3.34 -0.08
CA PRO A 8 10.27 2.83 -1.01
C PRO A 8 8.83 2.98 -0.50
N LEU A 9 7.91 3.22 -1.42
CA LEU A 9 6.46 3.10 -1.24
C LEU A 9 5.96 1.94 -2.13
N VAL A 10 5.08 1.11 -1.59
CA VAL A 10 4.55 -0.06 -2.28
C VAL A 10 3.03 -0.03 -2.29
N SER A 11 2.46 -0.30 -3.46
CA SER A 11 1.01 -0.42 -3.67
C SER A 11 0.70 -1.79 -4.28
N ILE A 12 -0.12 -2.60 -3.62
CA ILE A 12 -0.39 -4.00 -4.00
C ILE A 12 -1.85 -4.39 -3.75
N ASN A 13 -2.34 -5.45 -4.40
CA ASN A 13 -3.68 -5.97 -4.08
C ASN A 13 -3.78 -6.32 -2.59
N ASP A 14 -4.84 -5.84 -1.95
CA ASP A 14 -5.07 -6.09 -0.52
C ASP A 14 -5.43 -7.56 -0.29
N HIS A 15 -4.49 -8.27 0.32
CA HIS A 15 -4.64 -9.67 0.71
C HIS A 15 -4.33 -9.83 2.21
N PRO A 16 -5.13 -10.58 2.98
CA PRO A 16 -4.94 -10.74 4.43
C PRO A 16 -3.56 -11.23 4.88
N ALA A 17 -2.82 -11.90 3.99
CA ALA A 17 -1.44 -12.32 4.27
C ALA A 17 -0.46 -11.15 4.34
N PHE A 18 -0.67 -10.09 3.54
CA PHE A 18 0.25 -8.94 3.48
C PHE A 18 0.22 -8.11 4.76
N TRP A 19 -0.94 -7.96 5.39
CA TRP A 19 -1.07 -7.34 6.71
C TRP A 19 -0.17 -8.00 7.78
N LYS A 20 0.05 -9.31 7.68
CA LYS A 20 0.93 -10.04 8.61
C LYS A 20 2.40 -9.89 8.24
N VAL A 21 2.72 -9.95 6.95
CA VAL A 21 4.10 -9.85 6.44
C VAL A 21 4.68 -8.46 6.68
N PHE A 22 3.87 -7.42 6.52
CA PHE A 22 4.28 -6.02 6.66
C PHE A 22 3.86 -5.41 8.01
N ALA A 23 3.56 -6.25 9.01
CA ALA A 23 3.25 -5.77 10.35
C ALA A 23 4.40 -4.92 10.90
N GLY A 24 4.08 -3.71 11.35
CA GLY A 24 5.05 -2.73 11.86
C GLY A 24 5.36 -1.59 10.89
N PHE A 25 4.93 -1.68 9.63
CA PHE A 25 4.89 -0.52 8.72
C PHE A 25 3.54 0.20 8.80
N HIS A 26 3.52 1.47 8.38
CA HIS A 26 2.26 2.17 8.12
C HIS A 26 1.60 1.55 6.88
N MET A 27 0.32 1.20 7.01
CA MET A 27 -0.44 0.50 5.98
C MET A 27 -1.87 1.03 5.90
N GLU A 28 -2.35 1.23 4.68
CA GLU A 28 -3.73 1.68 4.41
C GLU A 28 -4.36 0.85 3.28
N SER A 29 -5.59 0.39 3.49
CA SER A 29 -6.41 -0.19 2.43
C SER A 29 -7.19 0.94 1.76
N LEU A 30 -7.00 1.10 0.46
CA LEU A 30 -7.75 2.02 -0.40
C LEU A 30 -8.66 1.22 -1.33
N ASP A 31 -9.88 1.72 -1.51
CA ASP A 31 -10.77 1.16 -2.51
C ASP A 31 -10.24 1.49 -3.91
N THR A 32 -10.00 0.48 -4.75
CA THR A 32 -9.63 0.69 -6.14
C THR A 32 -10.64 -0.01 -7.05
N THR A 33 -11.01 0.66 -8.14
CA THR A 33 -11.88 0.07 -9.16
C THR A 33 -11.09 -0.08 -10.45
N TYR A 34 -10.41 -1.21 -10.60
CA TYR A 34 -9.79 -1.56 -11.88
C TYR A 34 -10.72 -2.47 -12.69
N SER A 35 -11.27 -1.91 -13.78
CA SER A 35 -12.00 -2.68 -14.79
C SER A 35 -11.01 -3.23 -15.82
N VAL A 36 -10.41 -4.41 -15.58
CA VAL A 36 -9.71 -5.14 -16.64
C VAL A 36 -10.72 -6.01 -17.39
N GLY A 37 -10.90 -5.71 -18.68
CA GLY A 37 -12.02 -6.16 -19.49
C GLY A 37 -12.08 -7.68 -19.74
N GLY A 38 -13.32 -8.18 -19.85
CA GLY A 38 -13.63 -9.49 -20.41
C GLY A 38 -14.47 -10.39 -19.50
N GLY A 39 -15.75 -10.04 -19.30
CA GLY A 39 -16.78 -11.00 -18.89
C GLY A 39 -16.67 -11.62 -17.49
N ALA A 40 -17.60 -11.19 -16.61
CA ALA A 40 -18.13 -11.94 -15.47
C ALA A 40 -17.42 -11.96 -14.10
N LYS A 41 -16.28 -11.27 -13.87
CA LYS A 41 -15.73 -11.13 -12.50
C LYS A 41 -15.09 -9.76 -12.24
N ALA A 42 -15.89 -8.69 -12.29
CA ALA A 42 -15.54 -7.46 -11.59
C ALA A 42 -15.62 -7.73 -10.09
N MET A 43 -14.56 -8.31 -9.52
CA MET A 43 -14.43 -8.46 -8.07
C MET A 43 -13.90 -7.12 -7.57
N LEU A 44 -14.64 -6.47 -6.66
CA LEU A 44 -14.12 -5.33 -5.92
C LEU A 44 -12.79 -5.77 -5.29
N ARG A 45 -11.69 -5.11 -5.64
CA ARG A 45 -10.37 -5.39 -5.09
C ARG A 45 -9.92 -4.10 -4.44
N ASN A 46 -9.55 -4.18 -3.17
CA ASN A 46 -8.90 -3.09 -2.50
C ASN A 46 -7.40 -3.17 -2.77
N GLU A 47 -6.74 -2.04 -2.64
CA GLU A 47 -5.30 -1.88 -2.76
C GLU A 47 -4.72 -1.55 -1.39
N LEU A 48 -3.67 -2.25 -0.99
CA LEU A 48 -2.92 -2.01 0.22
C LEU A 48 -1.69 -1.16 -0.13
N VAL A 49 -1.64 0.04 0.42
CA VAL A 49 -0.48 0.94 0.34
C VAL A 49 0.37 0.75 1.59
N ILE A 50 1.68 0.64 1.42
CA ILE A 50 2.67 0.37 2.47
C ILE A 50 3.81 1.37 2.35
N TRP A 51 4.09 2.08 3.43
CA TRP A 51 5.16 3.08 3.51
C TRP A 51 6.34 2.54 4.29
N SER A 52 7.56 2.80 3.82
CA SER A 52 8.78 2.43 4.53
C SER A 52 9.24 3.47 5.56
N TRP A 53 8.55 4.60 5.65
CA TRP A 53 8.81 5.69 6.60
C TRP A 53 7.59 5.96 7.50
N ASP A 54 7.83 6.68 8.59
CA ASP A 54 6.78 7.12 9.50
C ASP A 54 6.04 8.33 8.91
N GLN A 55 4.82 8.11 8.46
CA GLN A 55 3.93 9.14 7.93
C GLN A 55 3.64 10.27 8.93
N ALA A 56 3.66 9.98 10.24
CA ALA A 56 3.42 11.00 11.27
C ALA A 56 4.65 11.89 11.53
N ALA A 57 5.84 11.45 11.11
CA ALA A 57 7.07 12.21 11.23
C ALA A 57 7.29 13.19 10.06
N GLU A 58 6.49 13.08 8.99
CA GLU A 58 6.55 13.98 7.84
C GLU A 58 5.85 15.31 8.19
N PRO A 59 6.51 16.48 8.10
CA PRO A 59 5.83 17.75 8.31
C PRO A 59 4.73 17.92 7.26
N ALA A 60 3.57 18.45 7.67
CA ALA A 60 2.31 18.56 6.92
C ALA A 60 2.35 19.40 5.61
N ALA A 61 3.49 19.49 4.93
CA ALA A 61 3.74 20.40 3.83
C ALA A 61 3.25 19.89 2.46
N LEU A 62 2.37 18.88 2.39
CA LEU A 62 1.80 18.40 1.13
C LEU A 62 0.30 18.03 1.18
N SER A 63 -0.44 18.42 2.23
CA SER A 63 -1.91 18.29 2.27
C SER A 63 -2.62 19.53 1.72
#